data_AF-A0A352ICX8-F1
#
_entry.id   AF-A0A352ICX8-F1
#
_cell.length_a   1.000
_cell.length_b   1.000
_cell.length_c   1.000
_cell.angle_alpha   90.00
_cell.angle_beta   90.00
_cell.angle_gamma   90.00
#
_symmetry.space_group_name_H-M   'P 1'
#
loop_
_entity.id
_entity.type
_entity.pdbx_description
1 polymer ?
#
loop_
_entity_poly.entity_id
_entity_poly.type
_entity_poly.pdbx_seq_one_letter_code
_entity_poly.pdbx_strand_id
1 'polypeptide(L)'
;MQNKGFVKVFALLLTLVCLFYLSFSVVTSHFESKAKSIAQTEGEEAADHYLDSVLNNKVYCNVWTLKECREMGIGLGLDLKGGMNVILEVSVPDVVKALADHKEETDENFRKAIEQATTESANSQSDFITLFVKDYKALAPQKSLAELFATQQLRDKVTTNSSDKEVERVLRAEVESAINNSYNVLRTRIDRFGV
;
A
#
# COMPACT_ATOMS: atom_id res chain seq x y z
N MET A 1 -8.46 -18.17 -57.22
CA MET A 1 -7.48 -17.10 -56.88
C MET A 1 -8.13 -15.73 -56.56
N GLN A 2 -9.46 -15.63 -56.41
CA GLN A 2 -10.20 -14.36 -56.31
C GLN A 2 -10.18 -13.65 -54.94
N ASN A 3 -9.95 -14.35 -53.83
CA ASN A 3 -9.93 -13.71 -52.50
C ASN A 3 -8.60 -13.03 -52.13
N LYS A 4 -7.57 -13.10 -53.00
CA LYS A 4 -6.25 -12.53 -52.71
C LYS A 4 -6.26 -11.00 -52.57
N GLY A 5 -7.16 -10.30 -53.27
CA GLY A 5 -7.31 -8.84 -53.16
C GLY A 5 -7.93 -8.42 -51.83
N PHE A 6 -9.03 -9.08 -51.44
CA PHE A 6 -9.71 -8.83 -50.17
C PHE A 6 -8.80 -9.09 -48.96
N VAL A 7 -8.05 -10.21 -48.97
CA VAL A 7 -7.10 -10.54 -47.89
C VAL A 7 -5.98 -9.49 -47.77
N LYS A 8 -5.47 -8.95 -48.88
CA LYS A 8 -4.45 -7.89 -48.86
C LYS A 8 -4.98 -6.57 -48.29
N VAL A 9 -6.21 -6.18 -48.64
CA VAL A 9 -6.85 -4.97 -48.10
C VAL A 9 -7.10 -5.13 -46.60
N PHE A 10 -7.64 -6.29 -46.19
CA PHE A 10 -7.87 -6.58 -44.78
C PHE A 10 -6.57 -6.58 -43.96
N ALA A 11 -5.51 -7.22 -44.46
CA ALA A 11 -4.20 -7.21 -43.81
C ALA A 11 -3.65 -5.78 -43.67
N LEU A 12 -3.78 -4.95 -44.71
CA LEU A 12 -3.32 -3.56 -44.67
C LEU A 12 -4.09 -2.74 -43.61
N LEU A 13 -5.41 -2.91 -43.55
CA LEU A 13 -6.23 -2.25 -42.53
C LEU A 13 -5.86 -2.71 -41.11
N LEU A 14 -5.67 -4.02 -40.91
CA LEU A 14 -5.25 -4.57 -39.62
C LEU A 14 -3.88 -4.01 -39.19
N THR A 15 -2.90 -3.97 -40.11
CA THR A 15 -1.58 -3.38 -39.83
C THR A 15 -1.69 -1.91 -39.45
N LEU A 16 -2.56 -1.15 -40.11
CA LEU A 16 -2.78 0.27 -39.79
C LEU A 16 -3.36 0.43 -38.37
N VAL A 17 -4.33 -0.40 -37.99
CA VAL A 17 -4.88 -0.42 -36.62
C VAL A 17 -3.81 -0.78 -35.60
N CYS A 18 -2.98 -1.79 -35.87
CA CYS A 18 -1.87 -2.15 -34.98
C CYS A 18 -0.87 -1.00 -34.81
N LEU A 19 -0.49 -0.34 -35.91
CA LEU A 19 0.42 0.82 -35.87
C LEU A 19 -0.20 2.00 -35.09
N PHE A 20 -1.51 2.20 -35.21
CA PHE A 20 -2.23 3.20 -34.43
C PHE A 20 -2.15 2.92 -32.93
N TYR A 21 -2.46 1.70 -32.49
CA TYR A 21 -2.33 1.33 -31.07
C TYR A 21 -0.88 1.40 -30.56
N LEU A 22 0.10 0.98 -31.38
CA LEU A 22 1.52 1.08 -31.03
C LEU A 22 2.00 2.53 -30.90
N SER A 23 1.41 3.46 -31.67
CA SER A 23 1.80 4.87 -31.60
C SER A 23 1.52 5.50 -30.23
N PHE A 24 0.48 5.06 -29.51
CA PHE A 24 0.22 5.53 -28.15
C PHE A 24 1.37 5.18 -27.20
N SER A 25 1.89 3.95 -27.27
CA SER A 25 3.02 3.51 -26.46
C SER A 25 4.29 4.33 -26.70
N VAL A 26 4.53 4.74 -27.95
CA VAL A 26 5.67 5.60 -28.33
C VAL A 26 5.51 7.01 -27.76
N VAL A 27 4.29 7.55 -27.81
CA VAL A 27 3.99 8.88 -27.27
C VAL A 27 4.16 8.88 -25.76
N THR A 28 3.61 7.89 -25.05
CA THR A 28 3.79 7.78 -23.60
C THR A 28 5.25 7.60 -23.22
N SER A 29 6.00 6.78 -23.95
CA SER A 29 7.44 6.57 -23.68
C SER A 29 8.26 7.84 -23.90
N HIS A 30 7.85 8.71 -24.84
CA HIS A 30 8.51 10.00 -25.07
C HIS A 30 8.40 10.91 -23.84
N PHE A 31 7.21 11.05 -23.27
CA PHE A 31 7.00 11.87 -22.06
C PHE A 31 7.64 11.25 -20.82
N GLU A 32 7.61 9.92 -20.68
CA GLU A 32 8.29 9.21 -19.60
C GLU A 32 9.82 9.33 -19.69
N SER A 33 10.40 9.26 -20.90
CA SER A 33 11.84 9.49 -21.10
C SER A 33 12.24 10.92 -20.77
N LYS A 34 11.37 11.90 -21.01
CA LYS A 34 11.59 13.30 -20.65
C LYS A 34 11.50 13.51 -19.13
N ALA A 35 10.53 12.90 -18.47
CA ALA A 35 10.44 12.87 -17.01
C ALA A 35 11.71 12.24 -16.40
N LYS A 36 12.22 11.14 -16.96
CA LYS A 36 13.47 10.52 -16.52
C LYS A 36 14.68 11.45 -16.67
N SER A 37 14.75 12.24 -17.73
CA SER A 37 15.83 13.23 -17.88
C SER A 37 15.75 14.34 -16.82
N ILE A 38 14.54 14.79 -16.46
CA ILE A 38 14.32 15.75 -15.37
C ILE A 38 14.69 15.14 -14.02
N ALA A 39 14.34 13.88 -13.77
CA ALA A 39 14.70 13.17 -12.54
C ALA A 39 16.22 13.10 -12.33
N GLN A 40 16.99 12.95 -13.41
CA GLN A 40 18.45 12.91 -13.36
C GLN A 40 19.10 14.27 -13.09
N THR A 41 18.46 15.37 -13.49
CA THR A 41 19.02 16.72 -13.35
C THR A 41 18.52 17.48 -12.12
N GLU A 42 17.25 17.30 -11.77
CA GLU A 42 16.52 18.11 -10.77
C GLU A 42 15.96 17.27 -9.61
N GLY A 43 16.01 15.94 -9.70
CA GLY A 43 15.49 15.02 -8.69
C GLY A 43 14.11 14.45 -9.03
N GLU A 44 13.75 13.36 -8.34
CA GLU A 44 12.54 12.56 -8.62
C GLU A 44 11.24 13.35 -8.41
N GLU A 45 11.20 14.23 -7.40
CA GLU A 45 10.05 15.11 -7.11
C GLU A 45 9.71 16.06 -8.28
N ALA A 46 10.73 16.60 -8.97
CA ALA A 46 10.53 17.47 -10.12
C ALA A 46 9.97 16.72 -11.34
N ALA A 47 10.39 15.46 -11.51
CA ALA A 47 9.88 14.60 -12.57
C ALA A 47 8.41 14.21 -12.35
N ASP A 48 8.03 13.92 -11.11
CA ASP A 48 6.64 13.61 -10.74
C ASP A 48 5.73 14.81 -10.95
N HIS A 49 6.16 16.01 -10.53
CA HIS A 49 5.44 17.25 -10.81
C HIS A 49 5.25 17.51 -12.31
N TYR A 50 6.29 17.25 -13.11
CA TYR A 50 6.17 17.35 -14.57
C TYR A 50 5.13 16.38 -15.12
N LEU A 51 5.18 15.10 -14.73
CA LEU A 51 4.23 14.10 -15.21
C LEU A 51 2.79 14.43 -14.82
N ASP A 52 2.55 14.87 -13.60
CA ASP A 52 1.22 15.26 -13.12
C ASP A 52 0.66 16.45 -13.91
N SER A 53 1.50 17.46 -14.17
CA SER A 53 1.11 18.62 -14.96
C SER A 53 0.75 18.29 -16.42
N VAL A 54 1.40 17.27 -17.00
CA VAL A 54 1.16 16.86 -18.39
C VAL A 54 0.07 15.79 -18.51
N LEU A 55 -0.27 15.11 -17.40
CA LEU A 55 -1.20 13.98 -17.38
C LEU A 55 -2.55 14.28 -18.04
N ASN A 56 -3.11 15.45 -17.75
CA ASN A 56 -4.42 15.89 -18.23
C ASN A 56 -4.37 16.75 -19.50
N ASN A 57 -3.18 17.06 -20.00
CA ASN A 57 -3.02 17.84 -21.22
C ASN A 57 -3.19 16.97 -22.46
N LYS A 58 -3.76 17.53 -23.53
CA LYS A 58 -3.89 16.86 -24.82
C LYS A 58 -2.54 16.77 -25.50
N VAL A 59 -1.96 15.58 -25.54
CA VAL A 59 -0.59 15.35 -26.03
C VAL A 59 -0.55 14.60 -27.36
N TYR A 60 -1.61 13.86 -27.71
CA TYR A 60 -1.66 13.08 -28.93
C TYR A 60 -2.79 13.55 -29.85
N CYS A 61 -2.43 13.94 -31.08
CA CYS A 61 -3.32 14.47 -32.12
C CYS A 61 -4.29 15.58 -31.65
N ASN A 62 -3.98 16.29 -30.56
CA ASN A 62 -4.83 17.29 -29.92
C ASN A 62 -6.24 16.79 -29.50
N VAL A 63 -6.41 15.47 -29.38
CA VAL A 63 -7.67 14.81 -29.00
C VAL A 63 -7.49 14.04 -27.71
N TRP A 64 -6.38 13.31 -27.56
CA TRP A 64 -6.15 12.41 -26.43
C TRP A 64 -5.17 12.99 -25.41
N THR A 65 -5.50 12.81 -24.14
CA THR A 65 -4.67 13.15 -22.99
C THR A 65 -3.58 12.12 -22.76
N LEU A 66 -2.53 12.49 -22.01
CA LEU A 66 -1.46 11.54 -21.67
C LEU A 66 -2.02 10.35 -20.87
N LYS A 67 -3.02 10.60 -20.00
CA LYS A 67 -3.75 9.57 -19.26
C LYS A 67 -4.42 8.55 -20.20
N GLU A 68 -5.20 9.02 -21.17
CA GLU A 68 -5.87 8.14 -22.13
C GLU A 68 -4.87 7.40 -23.02
N CYS A 69 -3.76 8.04 -23.40
CA CYS A 69 -2.69 7.39 -24.14
C CYS A 69 -2.02 6.26 -23.33
N ARG A 70 -1.89 6.42 -22.01
CA ARG A 70 -1.38 5.37 -21.10
C ARG A 70 -2.34 4.20 -20.96
N GLU A 71 -3.64 4.48 -20.87
CA GLU A 71 -4.67 3.45 -20.77
C GLU A 71 -4.83 2.65 -22.07
N MET A 72 -4.65 3.29 -23.24
CA MET A 72 -4.69 2.63 -24.55
C MET A 72 -3.35 2.02 -24.99
N GLY A 73 -2.25 2.41 -24.34
CA GLY A 73 -0.92 1.90 -24.60
C GLY A 73 -0.75 0.45 -24.14
N ILE A 74 0.37 -0.16 -24.52
CA ILE A 74 0.71 -1.51 -24.05
C ILE A 74 0.96 -1.43 -22.53
N GLY A 75 0.31 -2.30 -21.76
CA GLY A 75 0.64 -2.52 -20.35
C GLY A 75 1.99 -3.25 -20.26
N LEU A 76 3.07 -2.52 -20.03
CA LEU A 76 4.36 -3.14 -19.70
C LEU A 76 4.30 -3.63 -18.24
N GLY A 77 4.53 -4.92 -18.02
CA GLY A 77 4.68 -5.49 -16.68
C GLY A 77 5.87 -4.88 -15.93
N LEU A 78 5.88 -5.03 -14.61
CA LEU A 78 6.86 -4.42 -13.70
C LEU A 78 8.32 -4.79 -14.06
N ASP A 79 8.54 -5.98 -14.60
CA ASP A 79 9.85 -6.44 -15.07
C ASP A 79 10.44 -5.52 -16.15
N LEU A 80 9.60 -5.05 -17.08
CA LEU A 80 10.02 -4.21 -18.21
C LEU A 80 10.08 -2.71 -17.86
N LYS A 81 9.43 -2.28 -16.78
CA LYS A 81 9.45 -0.90 -16.28
C LYS A 81 10.48 -0.65 -15.17
N GLY A 82 11.15 -1.70 -14.68
CA GLY A 82 12.10 -1.63 -13.57
C GLY A 82 11.38 -1.76 -12.23
N GLY A 83 11.40 -2.95 -11.64
CA GLY A 83 10.76 -3.22 -10.36
C GLY A 83 11.54 -2.67 -9.17
N MET A 84 10.81 -2.15 -8.17
CA MET A 84 11.34 -1.79 -6.85
C MET A 84 11.24 -3.00 -5.91
N ASN A 85 12.33 -3.34 -5.20
CA ASN A 85 12.29 -4.33 -4.11
C ASN A 85 11.89 -3.64 -2.81
N VAL A 86 10.68 -3.94 -2.29
CA VAL A 86 10.18 -3.38 -1.04
C VAL A 86 9.97 -4.50 -0.03
N ILE A 87 10.60 -4.38 1.13
CA ILE A 87 10.29 -5.21 2.31
C ILE A 87 9.46 -4.34 3.24
N LEU A 88 8.27 -4.80 3.58
CA LEU A 88 7.37 -4.10 4.50
C LEU A 88 7.38 -4.80 5.84
N GLU A 89 7.70 -4.03 6.88
CA GLU A 89 7.65 -4.47 8.26
C GLU A 89 6.41 -3.87 8.93
N VAL A 90 5.58 -4.73 9.52
CA VAL A 90 4.43 -4.29 10.30
C VAL A 90 4.85 -4.23 11.76
N SER A 91 4.93 -3.01 12.30
CA SER A 91 5.20 -2.76 13.70
C SER A 91 3.99 -3.14 14.55
N VAL A 92 4.06 -4.27 15.23
CA VAL A 92 3.03 -4.70 16.21
C VAL A 92 2.79 -3.65 17.31
N PRO A 93 3.81 -2.98 17.87
CA PRO A 93 3.60 -1.91 18.86
C PRO A 93 2.69 -0.79 18.35
N ASP A 94 2.82 -0.40 17.09
CA ASP A 94 2.05 0.71 16.53
C ASP A 94 0.60 0.31 16.26
N VAL A 95 0.35 -0.95 15.90
CA VAL A 95 -1.02 -1.48 15.83
C VAL A 95 -1.68 -1.44 17.20
N VAL A 96 -0.97 -1.83 18.27
CA VAL A 96 -1.52 -1.81 19.64
C VAL A 96 -1.83 -0.38 20.11
N LYS A 97 -0.98 0.60 19.79
CA LYS A 97 -1.25 2.03 20.07
C LYS A 97 -2.50 2.52 19.32
N ALA A 98 -2.61 2.19 18.04
CA ALA A 98 -3.76 2.55 17.23
C ALA A 98 -5.06 1.95 17.77
N LEU A 99 -5.04 0.67 18.19
CA LEU A 99 -6.19 -0.01 18.80
C LEU A 99 -6.59 0.57 20.16
N ALA A 100 -5.61 1.11 20.89
CA ALA A 100 -5.82 1.81 22.15
C ALA A 100 -6.27 3.28 21.97
N ASP A 101 -6.54 3.73 20.74
CA ASP A 101 -6.96 5.11 20.42
C ASP A 101 -5.94 6.16 20.91
N HIS A 102 -4.65 5.85 20.73
CA HIS A 102 -3.51 6.72 21.13
C HIS A 102 -3.49 7.12 22.62
N LYS A 103 -3.99 6.23 23.50
CA LYS A 103 -4.01 6.46 24.95
C LYS A 103 -2.64 6.59 25.60
N GLU A 104 -1.54 6.31 24.90
CA GLU A 104 -0.17 6.61 25.36
C GLU A 104 0.06 8.08 25.70
N GLU A 105 -0.71 8.99 25.12
CA GLU A 105 -0.65 10.42 25.43
C GLU A 105 -1.30 10.74 26.78
N THR A 106 -2.22 9.88 27.25
CA THR A 106 -3.01 10.10 28.47
C THR A 106 -2.55 9.23 29.65
N ASP A 107 -2.10 7.99 29.41
CA ASP A 107 -1.66 7.05 30.44
C ASP A 107 -0.14 6.78 30.37
N GLU A 108 0.62 7.34 31.32
CA GLU A 108 2.08 7.12 31.41
C GLU A 108 2.46 5.65 31.61
N ASN A 109 1.62 4.88 32.31
CA ASN A 109 1.85 3.46 32.56
C ASN A 109 1.76 2.64 31.27
N PHE A 110 0.86 3.01 30.36
CA PHE A 110 0.71 2.35 29.07
C PHE A 110 1.92 2.63 28.18
N ARG A 111 2.38 3.89 28.12
CA ARG A 111 3.59 4.28 27.39
C ARG A 111 4.82 3.49 27.85
N LYS A 112 5.03 3.41 29.17
CA LYS A 112 6.15 2.66 29.76
C LYS A 112 6.07 1.16 29.46
N ALA A 113 4.88 0.57 29.54
CA ALA A 113 4.67 -0.84 29.21
C ALA A 113 5.00 -1.15 27.74
N ILE A 114 4.61 -0.28 26.80
CA ILE A 114 4.94 -0.45 25.38
C ILE A 114 6.45 -0.32 25.13
N GLU A 115 7.12 0.64 25.77
CA GLU A 115 8.57 0.84 25.63
C GLU A 115 9.38 -0.35 26.18
N GLN A 116 8.99 -0.87 27.35
CA GLN A 116 9.58 -2.06 27.96
C GLN A 116 9.35 -3.29 27.10
N ALA A 117 8.11 -3.56 26.71
CA ALA A 117 7.77 -4.69 25.85
C ALA A 117 8.46 -4.63 24.49
N THR A 118 8.67 -3.43 23.92
CA THR A 118 9.41 -3.27 22.66
C THR A 118 10.87 -3.68 22.83
N THR A 119 11.51 -3.21 23.90
CA THR A 119 12.91 -3.53 24.23
C THR A 119 13.08 -5.02 24.53
N GLU A 120 12.13 -5.63 25.26
CA GLU A 120 12.14 -7.06 25.54
C GLU A 120 11.86 -7.91 24.30
N SER A 121 10.97 -7.49 23.40
CA SER A 121 10.70 -8.21 22.14
C SER A 121 11.85 -8.12 21.14
N ALA A 122 12.65 -7.04 21.18
CA ALA A 122 13.85 -6.94 20.36
C ALA A 122 14.95 -7.93 20.82
N ASN A 123 14.99 -8.24 22.11
CA ASN A 123 15.99 -9.13 22.71
C ASN A 123 15.49 -10.57 22.90
N SER A 124 14.20 -10.83 22.77
CA SER A 124 13.59 -12.13 23.03
C SER A 124 12.65 -12.55 21.91
N GLN A 125 12.56 -13.85 21.65
CA GLN A 125 11.62 -14.41 20.67
C GLN A 125 10.17 -14.49 21.21
N SER A 126 9.88 -13.82 22.32
CA SER A 126 8.59 -13.88 22.98
C SER A 126 7.59 -12.96 22.26
N ASP A 127 6.33 -13.38 22.23
CA ASP A 127 5.26 -12.61 21.61
C ASP A 127 5.03 -11.26 22.32
N PHE A 128 5.02 -10.17 21.55
CA PHE A 128 4.94 -8.80 22.04
C PHE A 128 3.71 -8.55 22.92
N ILE A 129 2.54 -9.08 22.54
CA ILE A 129 1.29 -8.88 23.27
C ILE A 129 1.38 -9.50 24.67
N THR A 130 2.04 -10.66 24.77
CA THR A 130 2.26 -11.34 26.06
C THR A 130 3.16 -10.52 26.98
N LEU A 131 4.25 -9.98 26.45
CA LEU A 131 5.19 -9.11 27.18
C LEU A 131 4.49 -7.83 27.64
N PHE A 132 3.76 -7.18 26.74
CA PHE A 132 2.99 -5.98 27.04
C PHE A 132 1.98 -6.20 28.17
N VAL A 133 1.18 -7.28 28.11
CA VAL A 133 0.18 -7.59 29.16
C VAL A 133 0.86 -7.80 30.52
N LYS A 134 2.00 -8.51 30.53
CA LYS A 134 2.79 -8.75 31.75
C LYS A 134 3.32 -7.44 32.34
N ASP A 135 3.96 -6.60 31.53
CA ASP A 135 4.57 -5.34 31.98
C ASP A 135 3.51 -4.34 32.44
N TYR A 136 2.39 -4.27 31.71
CA TYR A 136 1.26 -3.42 32.10
C TYR A 136 0.66 -3.85 33.44
N LYS A 137 0.50 -5.15 33.69
CA LYS A 137 0.00 -5.66 34.98
C LYS A 137 0.99 -5.47 36.12
N ALA A 138 2.29 -5.45 35.85
CA ALA A 138 3.30 -5.12 36.85
C ALA A 138 3.24 -3.63 37.26
N LEU A 139 2.97 -2.74 36.30
CA LEU A 139 2.87 -1.30 36.54
C LEU A 139 1.52 -0.88 37.14
N ALA A 140 0.42 -1.52 36.73
CA ALA A 140 -0.93 -1.16 37.13
C ALA A 140 -1.77 -2.40 37.51
N PRO A 141 -1.51 -3.04 38.66
CA PRO A 141 -2.24 -4.25 39.08
C PRO A 141 -3.73 -4.02 39.34
N GLN A 142 -4.16 -2.77 39.58
CA GLN A 142 -5.57 -2.43 39.81
C GLN A 142 -6.33 -1.98 38.56
N LYS A 143 -5.66 -1.67 37.44
CA LYS A 143 -6.34 -1.27 36.20
C LYS A 143 -6.62 -2.48 35.32
N SER A 144 -7.82 -2.51 34.73
CA SER A 144 -8.21 -3.56 33.78
C SER A 144 -7.72 -3.20 32.38
N LEU A 145 -7.28 -4.20 31.61
CA LEU A 145 -6.92 -3.95 30.19
C LEU A 145 -8.15 -3.55 29.37
N ALA A 146 -9.33 -3.99 29.80
CA ALA A 146 -10.61 -3.62 29.19
C ALA A 146 -10.85 -2.10 29.17
N GLU A 147 -10.38 -1.35 30.17
CA GLU A 147 -10.54 0.11 30.22
C GLU A 147 -9.69 0.83 29.16
N LEU A 148 -8.52 0.27 28.82
CA LEU A 148 -7.66 0.81 27.76
C LEU A 148 -8.21 0.51 26.37
N PHE A 149 -8.71 -0.71 26.16
CA PHE A 149 -9.09 -1.21 24.84
C PHE A 149 -10.60 -1.16 24.56
N ALA A 150 -11.42 -0.59 25.46
CA ALA A 150 -12.83 -0.25 25.19
C ALA A 150 -12.96 0.98 24.28
N THR A 151 -12.29 0.95 23.12
CA THR A 151 -12.29 2.00 22.12
C THR A 151 -13.43 1.82 21.12
N GLN A 152 -13.75 2.83 20.32
CA GLN A 152 -14.80 2.70 19.29
C GLN A 152 -14.48 1.61 18.26
N GLN A 153 -13.19 1.39 17.96
CA GLN A 153 -12.73 0.37 17.02
C GLN A 153 -12.97 -1.05 17.54
N LEU A 154 -12.90 -1.24 18.85
CA LEU A 154 -13.07 -2.53 19.51
C LEU A 154 -14.42 -2.69 20.20
N ARG A 155 -15.35 -1.75 20.02
CA ARG A 155 -16.64 -1.70 20.74
C ARG A 155 -17.48 -2.98 20.61
N ASP A 156 -17.36 -3.69 19.49
CA ASP A 156 -18.09 -4.94 19.23
C ASP A 156 -17.38 -6.19 19.78
N LYS A 157 -16.11 -6.06 20.23
CA LYS A 157 -15.23 -7.17 20.62
C LYS A 157 -14.70 -7.08 22.04
N VAL A 158 -14.53 -5.86 22.58
CA VAL A 158 -14.06 -5.58 23.95
C VAL A 158 -15.07 -4.66 24.62
N THR A 159 -15.56 -5.09 25.77
CA THR A 159 -16.40 -4.27 26.65
C THR A 159 -15.65 -3.94 27.93
N THR A 160 -16.10 -2.95 28.69
CA THR A 160 -15.50 -2.57 29.99
C THR A 160 -15.53 -3.70 31.03
N ASN A 161 -16.31 -4.76 30.80
CA ASN A 161 -16.40 -5.95 31.67
C ASN A 161 -15.61 -7.15 31.13
N SER A 162 -14.95 -7.04 29.97
CA SER A 162 -14.21 -8.14 29.37
C SER A 162 -13.01 -8.55 30.23
N SER A 163 -12.72 -9.84 30.27
CA SER A 163 -11.58 -10.35 31.04
C SER A 163 -10.26 -10.01 30.36
N ASP A 164 -9.17 -9.86 31.12
CA ASP A 164 -7.84 -9.56 30.55
C ASP A 164 -7.40 -10.60 29.49
N LYS A 165 -7.75 -11.88 29.68
CA LYS A 165 -7.47 -12.97 28.71
C LYS A 165 -8.27 -12.84 27.41
N GLU A 166 -9.47 -12.30 27.50
CA GLU A 166 -10.32 -12.04 26.34
C GLU A 166 -9.76 -10.87 25.53
N VAL A 167 -9.35 -9.80 26.22
CA VAL A 167 -8.70 -8.65 25.60
C VAL A 167 -7.41 -9.08 24.90
N GLU A 168 -6.57 -9.89 25.54
CA GLU A 168 -5.35 -10.44 24.92
C GLU A 168 -5.65 -11.20 23.62
N ARG A 169 -6.69 -12.05 23.62
CA ARG A 169 -7.08 -12.80 22.42
C ARG A 169 -7.56 -11.90 21.30
N VAL A 170 -8.36 -10.88 21.63
CA VAL A 170 -8.85 -9.91 20.65
C VAL A 170 -7.69 -9.12 20.05
N LEU A 171 -6.74 -8.66 20.87
CA LEU A 171 -5.55 -7.94 20.40
C LEU A 171 -4.73 -8.79 19.42
N ARG A 172 -4.51 -10.07 19.72
CA ARG A 172 -3.81 -10.99 18.79
C ARG A 172 -4.54 -11.10 17.45
N ALA A 173 -5.86 -11.28 17.50
CA ALA A 173 -6.68 -11.41 16.30
C ALA A 173 -6.69 -10.12 15.46
N GLU A 174 -6.73 -8.94 16.10
CA GLU A 174 -6.66 -7.66 15.39
C GLU A 174 -5.30 -7.40 14.75
N VAL A 175 -4.20 -7.73 15.44
CA VAL A 175 -2.86 -7.61 14.87
C VAL A 175 -2.72 -8.51 13.63
N GLU A 176 -3.17 -9.76 13.72
CA GLU A 176 -3.18 -10.68 12.58
C GLU A 176 -4.07 -10.16 11.44
N SER A 177 -5.24 -9.59 11.76
CA SER A 177 -6.13 -8.98 10.77
C SER A 177 -5.49 -7.77 10.09
N ALA A 178 -4.82 -6.89 10.85
CA ALA A 178 -4.11 -5.74 10.30
C ALA A 178 -2.99 -6.14 9.34
N ILE A 179 -2.23 -7.19 9.68
CA ILE A 179 -1.20 -7.76 8.79
C ILE A 179 -1.83 -8.30 7.50
N ASN A 180 -2.90 -9.10 7.61
CA ASN A 180 -3.59 -9.69 6.45
C ASN A 180 -4.23 -8.63 5.56
N ASN A 181 -4.83 -7.59 6.15
CA ASN A 181 -5.41 -6.48 5.41
C ASN A 181 -4.33 -5.68 4.67
N SER A 182 -3.19 -5.43 5.31
CA SER A 182 -2.05 -4.76 4.66
C SER A 182 -1.58 -5.58 3.46
N TYR A 183 -1.41 -6.89 3.63
CA TYR A 183 -1.06 -7.80 2.53
C TYR A 183 -2.10 -7.77 1.39
N ASN A 184 -3.38 -7.86 1.71
CA ASN A 184 -4.46 -7.87 0.71
C ASN A 184 -4.56 -6.55 -0.05
N VAL A 185 -4.42 -5.40 0.62
CA VAL A 185 -4.44 -4.09 -0.02
C VAL A 185 -3.24 -3.95 -0.97
N LEU A 186 -2.05 -4.37 -0.54
CA LEU A 186 -0.86 -4.32 -1.36
C LEU A 186 -0.98 -5.23 -2.57
N ARG A 187 -1.38 -6.49 -2.36
CA ARG A 187 -1.64 -7.45 -3.44
C ARG A 187 -2.65 -6.90 -4.45
N THR A 188 -3.78 -6.39 -3.98
CA THR A 188 -4.82 -5.83 -4.88
C THR A 188 -4.31 -4.62 -5.66
N ARG A 189 -3.46 -3.78 -5.05
CA ARG A 189 -2.81 -2.67 -5.77
C ARG A 189 -1.81 -3.17 -6.80
N ILE A 190 -0.99 -4.14 -6.45
CA ILE A 190 -0.04 -4.81 -7.34
C ILE A 190 -0.78 -5.43 -8.54
N ASP A 191 -1.84 -6.22 -8.29
CA ASP A 191 -2.68 -6.84 -9.32
C ASP A 191 -3.34 -5.76 -10.22
N ARG A 192 -3.74 -4.61 -9.66
CA ARG A 192 -4.28 -3.47 -10.44
C ARG A 192 -3.24 -2.82 -11.34
N PHE A 193 -1.95 -2.94 -11.04
CA PHE A 193 -0.86 -2.53 -11.93
C PHE A 193 -0.52 -3.60 -13.00
N GLY A 194 -1.24 -4.74 -13.02
CA GLY A 194 -1.21 -5.70 -14.12
C GLY A 194 -0.02 -6.67 -14.08
N VAL A 195 0.39 -7.12 -12.89
CA VAL A 195 1.32 -8.26 -12.71
C VAL A 195 0.60 -9.54 -12.29
#